data_AF-A0A2I3TP17-F1
#
_entry.id   AF-A0A2I3TP17-F1
#
_cell.length_a   1.000
_cell.length_b   1.000
_cell.length_c   1.000
_cell.angle_alpha   90.00
_cell.angle_beta   90.00
_cell.angle_gamma   90.00
#
_symmetry.space_group_name_H-M   'P 1'
#
loop_
_entity.id
_entity.type
_entity.pdbx_description
1 polymer ?
#
loop_
_entity_poly.entity_id
_entity_poly.type
_entity_poly.pdbx_seq_one_letter_code
_entity_poly.pdbx_strand_id
1 'polypeptide(L)'
;MFRLVPLVRTVCVRSPRQRNRARWHVPAIPATREAEAYKTMKEDEKRYNERISGLGLTPEQKQKKAALSASEGEEVPQDKAPSHVPFLLIGGGTAAFAAARSIRARDPGARVLIVSEDPELPYMRPPLSKELWFSDDPNVTKTLRFKQWNGKERSIYFQPPSFYVSAQDLPHIENGGVAVLTGKKVVQLDVRDNMVKLHDGSQITYEKCLIATGGTPRSLSAIDRAGAEVKSRTTLFRKIGDFRSLEKISREVKSITIIGGGFLGSELACALGRKDI
;
A
#
# COMPACT_ATOMS: atom_id res chain seq x y z
N MET A 1 -57.17 -28.12 25.54
CA MET A 1 -56.27 -28.52 26.63
C MET A 1 -55.06 -27.59 26.57
N PHE A 2 -55.04 -26.61 27.47
CA PHE A 2 -54.04 -25.53 27.56
C PHE A 2 -52.71 -26.04 28.14
N ARG A 3 -51.57 -25.47 27.70
CA ARG A 3 -50.73 -24.59 28.55
C ARG A 3 -49.50 -24.07 27.80
N LEU A 4 -49.53 -22.77 27.48
CA LEU A 4 -48.35 -21.91 27.52
C LEU A 4 -47.94 -21.68 28.99
N VAL A 5 -46.64 -21.57 29.25
CA VAL A 5 -46.06 -21.15 30.54
C VAL A 5 -44.95 -20.10 30.26
N PRO A 6 -44.76 -19.10 31.13
CA PRO A 6 -44.68 -17.69 30.71
C PRO A 6 -43.34 -16.97 30.95
N LEU A 7 -43.33 -15.74 30.42
CA LEU A 7 -42.63 -14.51 30.81
C LEU A 7 -42.11 -14.49 32.27
N VAL A 8 -40.79 -14.31 32.45
CA VAL A 8 -40.21 -13.88 33.74
C VAL A 8 -40.01 -12.37 33.71
N ARG A 9 -40.95 -11.66 34.35
CA ARG A 9 -40.76 -10.28 34.84
C ARG A 9 -40.14 -10.36 36.23
N THR A 10 -39.02 -9.71 36.42
CA THR A 10 -38.51 -9.41 37.77
C THR A 10 -38.94 -7.99 38.14
N VAL A 11 -39.74 -7.89 39.21
CA VAL A 11 -40.11 -6.65 39.91
C VAL A 11 -39.65 -6.80 41.37
N CYS A 12 -39.48 -5.65 42.05
CA CYS A 12 -39.31 -5.37 43.49
C CYS A 12 -37.88 -4.91 43.88
N VAL A 13 -37.65 -3.83 44.65
CA VAL A 13 -38.49 -3.02 45.57
C VAL A 13 -37.99 -1.56 45.57
N ARG A 14 -38.89 -0.57 45.69
CA ARG A 14 -38.58 0.84 46.01
C ARG A 14 -38.52 1.05 47.52
N SER A 15 -37.56 1.85 48.00
CA SER A 15 -37.61 2.56 49.28
C SER A 15 -36.86 3.90 49.17
N PRO A 16 -37.28 4.98 49.87
CA PRO A 16 -37.10 6.36 49.42
C PRO A 16 -35.95 7.07 50.15
N ARG A 17 -35.18 7.88 49.42
CA ARG A 17 -34.44 9.01 50.00
C ARG A 17 -34.32 10.14 48.97
N GLN A 18 -35.01 11.23 49.24
CA GLN A 18 -34.81 12.52 48.60
C GLN A 18 -33.35 12.99 48.76
N ARG A 19 -32.78 13.59 47.71
CA ARG A 19 -31.86 14.75 47.81
C ARG A 19 -31.66 15.39 46.43
N ASN A 20 -32.11 16.63 46.34
CA ASN A 20 -31.80 17.72 45.40
C ASN A 20 -30.98 17.40 44.14
N ARG A 21 -31.62 17.51 42.97
CA ARG A 21 -30.95 17.77 41.70
C ARG A 21 -30.47 19.23 41.67
N ALA A 22 -29.17 19.45 41.82
CA ALA A 22 -28.53 20.64 41.28
C ALA A 22 -28.40 20.46 39.76
N ARG A 23 -29.10 21.30 38.99
CA ARG A 23 -28.85 21.50 37.55
C ARG A 23 -27.49 22.19 37.43
N TRP A 24 -26.49 21.48 36.92
CA TRP A 24 -25.30 22.14 36.40
C TRP A 24 -25.64 22.71 35.02
N HIS A 25 -25.83 24.03 34.96
CA HIS A 25 -25.79 24.77 33.71
C HIS A 25 -24.31 24.92 33.35
N VAL A 26 -23.88 24.26 32.28
CA VAL A 26 -22.61 24.61 31.61
C VAL A 26 -22.96 25.76 30.66
N PRO A 27 -22.42 26.97 30.84
CA PRO A 27 -22.66 28.05 29.90
C PRO A 27 -21.99 27.69 28.56
N ALA A 28 -22.72 27.85 27.46
CA ALA A 28 -22.16 27.74 26.13
C ALA A 28 -21.09 28.83 25.95
N ILE A 29 -19.86 28.41 25.65
CA ILE A 29 -18.76 29.31 25.29
C ILE A 29 -19.06 29.82 23.87
N PRO A 30 -19.06 31.14 23.61
CA PRO A 30 -19.27 31.66 22.27
C PRO A 30 -18.16 31.19 21.33
N ALA A 31 -18.53 30.73 20.13
CA ALA A 31 -17.65 30.15 19.10
C ALA A 31 -16.44 31.04 18.70
N THR A 32 -16.45 32.32 19.06
CA THR A 32 -15.34 33.26 18.86
C THR A 32 -14.14 32.96 19.77
N ARG A 33 -14.36 32.49 21.01
CA ARG A 33 -13.27 32.18 21.96
C ARG A 33 -12.51 30.89 21.65
N GLU A 34 -13.20 29.88 21.10
CA GLU A 34 -12.54 28.64 20.66
C GLU A 34 -11.70 28.88 19.40
N ALA A 35 -12.19 29.68 18.46
CA ALA A 35 -11.44 30.05 17.26
C ALA A 35 -10.20 30.89 17.58
N GLU A 36 -10.29 31.81 18.53
CA GLU A 36 -9.13 32.57 19.03
C GLU A 36 -8.12 31.66 19.73
N ALA A 37 -8.56 30.79 20.65
CA ALA A 37 -7.67 29.85 21.34
C ALA A 37 -6.95 28.88 20.37
N TYR A 38 -7.63 28.41 19.33
CA TYR A 38 -7.04 27.56 18.29
C TYR A 38 -6.01 28.31 17.43
N LYS A 39 -6.24 29.61 17.19
CA LYS A 39 -5.30 30.48 16.46
C LYS A 39 -4.03 30.71 17.28
N THR A 40 -4.18 31.02 18.58
CA THR A 40 -3.05 31.24 19.48
C THR A 40 -2.20 29.97 19.62
N MET A 41 -2.82 28.79 19.74
CA MET A 41 -2.09 27.51 19.80
C MET A 41 -1.31 27.21 18.51
N LYS A 42 -1.87 27.50 17.33
CA LYS A 42 -1.16 27.32 16.06
C LYS A 42 -0.04 28.33 15.86
N GLU A 43 -0.21 29.57 16.31
CA GLU A 43 0.83 30.60 16.25
C GLU A 43 1.97 30.26 17.22
N ASP A 44 1.68 29.74 18.41
CA ASP A 44 2.68 29.28 19.37
C ASP A 44 3.41 28.01 18.91
N GLU A 45 2.71 27.06 18.29
CA GLU A 45 3.31 25.86 17.68
C GLU A 45 4.24 26.25 16.52
N LYS A 46 3.82 27.20 15.67
CA LYS A 46 4.64 27.71 14.57
C LYS A 46 5.88 28.44 15.08
N ARG A 47 5.71 29.27 16.11
CA ARG A 47 6.80 30.01 16.77
C ARG A 47 7.77 29.10 17.53
N TYR A 48 7.28 28.02 18.12
CA TYR A 48 8.08 26.97 18.74
C TYR A 48 8.89 26.20 17.68
N ASN A 49 8.24 25.78 16.59
CA ASN A 49 8.89 25.08 15.49
C ASN A 49 9.94 25.96 14.78
N GLU A 50 9.67 27.25 14.60
CA GLU A 50 10.63 28.22 14.05
C GLU A 50 11.85 28.38 14.98
N ARG A 51 11.63 28.50 16.30
CA ARG A 51 12.72 28.59 17.29
C ARG A 51 13.56 27.32 17.36
N ILE A 52 12.95 26.14 17.27
CA ILE A 52 13.65 24.85 17.26
C ILE A 52 14.41 24.65 15.94
N SER A 53 13.87 25.12 14.81
CA SER A 53 14.53 25.02 13.50
C SER A 53 15.80 25.86 13.37
N GLY A 54 15.99 26.86 14.24
CA GLY A 54 17.14 27.76 14.26
C GLY A 54 18.24 27.39 15.26
N LEU A 55 17.99 26.44 16.17
CA LEU A 55 18.98 26.02 17.17
C LEU A 55 19.86 24.91 16.62
N GLY A 56 21.14 25.24 16.36
CA GLY A 56 22.20 24.26 16.18
C GLY A 56 22.54 23.81 14.76
N LEU A 57 22.15 24.56 13.72
CA LEU A 57 22.51 24.24 12.33
C LEU A 57 23.41 25.29 11.69
N THR A 58 24.54 24.85 11.14
CA THR A 58 25.44 25.69 10.34
C THR A 58 24.80 26.07 8.99
N PRO A 59 25.22 27.17 8.34
CA PRO A 59 24.67 27.61 7.06
C PRO A 59 24.69 26.52 5.96
N GLU A 60 25.71 25.67 5.96
CA GLU A 60 25.85 24.51 5.05
C GLU A 60 24.76 23.45 5.29
N GLN A 61 24.39 23.22 6.54
CA GLN A 61 23.32 22.27 6.90
C GLN A 61 21.94 22.79 6.51
N LYS A 62 21.74 24.12 6.52
CA LYS A 62 20.52 24.75 5.99
C LYS A 62 20.40 24.60 4.48
N GLN A 63 21.50 24.76 3.73
CA GLN A 63 21.51 24.53 2.28
C GLN A 63 21.25 23.06 1.92
N LYS A 64 21.86 22.12 2.65
CA LYS A 64 21.64 20.68 2.43
C LYS A 64 20.20 20.27 2.71
N LYS A 65 19.56 20.84 3.74
CA LYS A 65 18.16 20.56 4.08
C LYS A 65 17.17 21.21 3.09
N ALA A 66 17.48 22.42 2.60
CA ALA A 66 16.69 23.09 1.56
C ALA A 66 16.79 22.36 0.21
N ALA A 67 17.95 21.79 -0.12
CA ALA A 67 18.13 20.92 -1.30
C ALA A 67 17.36 19.59 -1.17
N LEU A 68 17.29 19.00 0.04
CA LEU A 68 16.54 17.77 0.34
C LEU A 68 15.01 17.96 0.36
N SER A 69 14.51 19.17 0.69
CA SER A 69 13.06 19.46 0.66
C SER A 69 12.54 19.85 -0.73
N ALA A 70 13.43 20.09 -1.69
CA ALA A 70 13.07 20.43 -3.07
C ALA A 70 12.92 19.20 -3.99
N SER A 71 13.21 17.98 -3.50
CA SER A 71 13.13 16.73 -4.26
C SER A 71 11.88 15.90 -3.92
N GLU A 72 10.78 16.53 -3.52
CA GLU A 72 9.46 15.87 -3.45
C GLU A 72 8.83 15.83 -4.84
N GLY A 73 9.35 14.91 -5.65
CA GLY A 73 8.93 14.69 -7.04
C GLY A 73 9.98 14.04 -7.92
N GLU A 74 10.88 13.21 -7.37
CA GLU A 74 11.84 12.48 -8.20
C GLU A 74 11.08 11.43 -9.04
N GLU A 75 10.96 11.72 -10.34
CA GLU A 75 10.69 10.73 -11.37
C GLU A 75 11.70 9.58 -11.22
N VAL A 76 11.19 8.36 -11.17
CA VAL A 76 12.03 7.15 -11.13
C VAL A 76 12.93 7.18 -12.37
N PRO A 77 14.27 7.16 -12.23
CA PRO A 77 15.18 7.15 -13.36
C PRO A 77 14.79 6.04 -14.34
N GLN A 78 14.78 6.33 -15.64
CA GLN A 78 14.62 5.29 -16.65
C GLN A 78 15.83 4.36 -16.59
N ASP A 79 15.72 3.32 -15.77
CA ASP A 79 16.76 2.33 -15.57
C ASP A 79 16.93 1.52 -16.85
N LYS A 80 18.06 1.76 -17.53
CA LYS A 80 18.46 1.01 -18.71
C LYS A 80 18.78 -0.42 -18.32
N ALA A 81 18.28 -1.37 -19.10
CA ALA A 81 18.49 -2.79 -18.85
C ALA A 81 19.96 -3.19 -19.10
N PRO A 82 20.60 -3.95 -18.21
CA PRO A 82 21.93 -4.50 -18.46
C PRO A 82 21.85 -5.61 -19.53
N SER A 83 22.93 -5.81 -20.28
CA SER A 83 23.01 -6.88 -21.30
C SER A 83 23.15 -8.28 -20.71
N HIS A 84 23.64 -8.39 -19.48
CA HIS A 84 23.88 -9.66 -18.79
C HIS A 84 23.63 -9.52 -17.28
N VAL A 85 23.13 -10.59 -16.64
CA VAL A 85 23.04 -10.70 -15.18
C VAL A 85 23.24 -12.14 -14.70
N PRO A 86 23.99 -12.39 -13.61
CA PRO A 86 24.13 -13.73 -13.05
C PRO A 86 22.79 -14.36 -12.63
N PHE A 87 21.97 -13.60 -11.89
CA PHE A 87 20.67 -14.07 -11.42
C PHE A 87 19.54 -13.19 -11.98
N LEU A 88 18.74 -13.76 -12.88
CA LEU A 88 17.56 -13.12 -13.45
C LEU A 88 16.29 -13.66 -12.78
N LEU A 89 15.44 -12.77 -12.25
CA LEU A 89 14.16 -13.11 -11.66
C LEU A 89 13.03 -12.46 -12.48
N ILE A 90 12.20 -13.28 -13.13
CA ILE A 90 11.09 -12.83 -13.98
C ILE A 90 9.82 -12.72 -13.13
N GLY A 91 9.40 -11.49 -12.84
CA GLY A 91 8.23 -11.14 -12.03
C GLY A 91 8.63 -10.51 -10.69
N GLY A 92 8.07 -9.34 -10.35
CA GLY A 92 8.41 -8.58 -9.13
C GLY A 92 7.57 -8.91 -7.89
N GLY A 93 7.13 -10.16 -7.71
CA GLY A 93 6.24 -10.55 -6.61
C GLY A 93 6.95 -11.07 -5.35
N THR A 94 6.15 -11.59 -4.40
CA THR A 94 6.64 -12.22 -3.15
C THR A 94 7.71 -13.28 -3.38
N ALA A 95 7.51 -14.16 -4.36
CA ALA A 95 8.44 -15.25 -4.64
C ALA A 95 9.81 -14.73 -5.11
N ALA A 96 9.83 -13.75 -6.02
CA ALA A 96 11.07 -13.15 -6.50
C ALA A 96 11.80 -12.37 -5.40
N PHE A 97 11.08 -11.61 -4.57
CA PHE A 97 11.72 -10.91 -3.45
C PHE A 97 12.37 -11.89 -2.46
N ALA A 98 11.66 -12.98 -2.11
CA ALA A 98 12.21 -14.02 -1.24
C ALA A 98 13.43 -14.71 -1.86
N ALA A 99 13.40 -14.99 -3.17
CA ALA A 99 14.53 -15.55 -3.90
C ALA A 99 15.73 -14.61 -3.93
N ALA A 100 15.53 -13.32 -4.24
CA ALA A 100 16.59 -12.31 -4.23
C ALA A 100 17.26 -12.21 -2.86
N ARG A 101 16.45 -12.17 -1.78
CA ARG A 101 16.95 -12.20 -0.41
C ARG A 101 17.73 -13.47 -0.11
N SER A 102 17.25 -14.64 -0.54
CA SER A 102 17.90 -15.92 -0.31
C SER A 102 19.25 -16.02 -1.03
N ILE A 103 19.31 -15.54 -2.28
CA ILE A 103 20.54 -15.47 -3.08
C ILE A 103 21.56 -14.59 -2.36
N ARG A 104 21.20 -13.34 -2.01
CA ARG A 104 22.11 -12.40 -1.32
C ARG A 104 22.55 -12.88 0.07
N ALA A 105 21.72 -13.65 0.76
CA ALA A 105 22.07 -14.21 2.06
C ALA A 105 23.11 -15.36 1.95
N ARG A 106 23.11 -16.10 0.85
CA ARG A 106 24.04 -17.21 0.60
C ARG A 106 25.30 -16.76 -0.14
N ASP A 107 25.15 -15.75 -0.99
CA ASP A 107 26.22 -15.10 -1.73
C ASP A 107 26.10 -13.57 -1.53
N PRO A 108 26.86 -13.00 -0.58
CA PRO A 108 26.87 -11.57 -0.30
C PRO A 108 27.41 -10.69 -1.44
N GLY A 109 28.00 -11.28 -2.49
CA GLY A 109 28.48 -10.59 -3.69
C GLY A 109 27.51 -10.68 -4.88
N ALA A 110 26.41 -11.44 -4.76
CA ALA A 110 25.52 -11.73 -5.87
C ALA A 110 24.90 -10.48 -6.53
N ARG A 111 24.79 -10.51 -7.85
CA ARG A 111 24.12 -9.49 -8.68
C ARG A 111 22.79 -10.05 -9.18
N VAL A 112 21.70 -9.51 -8.66
CA VAL A 112 20.34 -10.02 -8.92
C VAL A 112 19.50 -8.95 -9.60
N LEU A 113 18.89 -9.30 -10.73
CA LEU A 113 17.95 -8.43 -11.43
C LEU A 113 16.55 -8.99 -11.34
N ILE A 114 15.62 -8.19 -10.83
CA ILE A 114 14.18 -8.47 -10.89
C ILE A 114 13.60 -7.69 -12.07
N VAL A 115 12.92 -8.37 -12.99
CA VAL A 115 12.16 -7.72 -14.07
C VAL A 115 10.67 -7.78 -13.73
N SER A 116 10.02 -6.63 -13.61
CA SER A 116 8.62 -6.49 -13.20
C SER A 116 7.81 -5.76 -14.26
N GLU A 117 6.71 -6.38 -14.72
CA GLU A 117 5.77 -5.70 -15.63
C GLU A 117 4.97 -4.60 -14.92
N ASP A 118 4.84 -4.67 -13.59
CA ASP A 118 4.15 -3.67 -12.78
C ASP A 118 5.05 -2.44 -12.55
N PRO A 119 4.49 -1.23 -12.42
CA PRO A 119 5.27 -0.01 -12.16
C PRO A 119 5.81 0.04 -10.72
N GLU A 120 5.23 -0.72 -9.79
CA GLU A 120 5.66 -0.74 -8.40
C GLU A 120 6.84 -1.68 -8.12
N LEU A 121 7.66 -1.32 -7.13
CA LEU A 121 8.65 -2.22 -6.51
C LEU A 121 7.97 -3.39 -5.79
N PRO A 122 8.69 -4.50 -5.50
CA PRO A 122 8.11 -5.67 -4.85
C PRO A 122 7.36 -5.39 -3.54
N TYR A 123 6.10 -5.84 -3.48
CA TYR A 123 5.18 -5.62 -2.37
C TYR A 123 4.35 -6.87 -2.02
N MET A 124 3.80 -6.90 -0.81
CA MET A 124 2.93 -7.97 -0.35
C MET A 124 1.45 -7.70 -0.65
N ARG A 125 0.74 -8.69 -1.18
CA ARG A 125 -0.68 -8.54 -1.57
C ARG A 125 -1.72 -8.64 -0.43
N PRO A 126 -1.53 -9.39 0.68
CA PRO A 126 -2.58 -9.58 1.68
C PRO A 126 -3.23 -8.31 2.26
N PRO A 127 -2.48 -7.20 2.51
CA PRO A 127 -3.08 -5.97 3.02
C PRO A 127 -4.06 -5.29 2.05
N LEU A 128 -3.98 -5.60 0.74
CA LEU A 128 -4.82 -4.97 -0.29
C LEU A 128 -6.32 -5.27 -0.12
N SER A 129 -6.69 -6.38 0.52
CA SER A 129 -8.09 -6.74 0.83
C SER A 129 -8.42 -6.67 2.32
N LYS A 130 -7.48 -6.17 3.14
CA LYS A 130 -7.56 -6.19 4.61
C LYS A 130 -7.23 -4.81 5.19
N GLU A 131 -6.12 -4.67 5.90
CA GLU A 131 -5.78 -3.54 6.76
C GLU A 131 -5.84 -2.18 6.04
N LEU A 132 -5.53 -2.13 4.75
CA LEU A 132 -5.61 -0.88 3.97
C LEU A 132 -7.03 -0.30 3.90
N TRP A 133 -8.07 -1.13 3.99
CA TRP A 133 -9.47 -0.69 4.04
C TRP A 133 -9.91 -0.25 5.43
N PHE A 134 -9.14 -0.56 6.47
CA PHE A 134 -9.45 -0.24 7.87
C PHE A 134 -8.76 1.03 8.36
N SER A 135 -8.24 1.84 7.44
CA SER A 135 -7.67 3.15 7.72
C SER A 135 -8.69 4.27 7.52
N ASP A 136 -8.65 5.26 8.43
CA ASP A 136 -9.36 6.53 8.32
C ASP A 136 -8.45 7.64 7.73
N ASP A 137 -7.16 7.36 7.52
CA ASP A 137 -6.22 8.29 6.86
C ASP A 137 -6.45 8.29 5.33
N PRO A 138 -6.89 9.41 4.73
CA PRO A 138 -7.12 9.49 3.29
C PRO A 138 -5.82 9.34 2.47
N ASN A 139 -4.65 9.57 3.08
CA ASN A 139 -3.36 9.42 2.40
C ASN A 139 -2.91 7.96 2.28
N VAL A 140 -3.64 7.00 2.87
CA VAL A 140 -3.31 5.56 2.79
C VAL A 140 -3.20 5.07 1.34
N THR A 141 -3.99 5.63 0.43
CA THR A 141 -3.97 5.29 -1.01
C THR A 141 -2.70 5.75 -1.73
N LYS A 142 -2.04 6.79 -1.20
CA LYS A 142 -0.77 7.33 -1.69
C LYS A 142 0.41 6.61 -1.06
N THR A 143 0.44 6.56 0.28
CA THR A 143 1.59 6.05 1.04
C THR A 143 1.67 4.53 1.04
N LEU A 144 0.52 3.84 0.95
CA LEU A 144 0.40 2.39 1.08
C LEU A 144 1.03 1.85 2.39
N ARG A 145 1.00 2.69 3.43
CA ARG A 145 1.36 2.33 4.79
C ARG A 145 0.07 2.04 5.55
N PHE A 146 -0.02 0.86 6.15
CA PHE A 146 -1.22 0.41 6.86
C PHE A 146 -0.90 0.17 8.34
N LYS A 147 -1.90 0.36 9.19
CA LYS A 147 -1.84 -0.04 10.60
C LYS A 147 -2.29 -1.48 10.71
N GLN A 148 -1.45 -2.31 11.32
CA GLN A 148 -1.82 -3.67 11.71
C GLN A 148 -2.90 -3.62 12.79
N TRP A 149 -3.54 -4.76 13.06
CA TRP A 149 -4.53 -4.89 14.13
C TRP A 149 -4.00 -4.55 15.53
N ASN A 150 -2.68 -4.63 15.74
CA ASN A 150 -2.01 -4.20 16.98
C ASN A 150 -1.66 -2.70 17.01
N GLY A 151 -2.10 -1.92 16.02
CA GLY A 151 -1.84 -0.48 15.89
C GLY A 151 -0.49 -0.10 15.28
N LYS A 152 0.44 -1.04 15.08
CA LYS A 152 1.76 -0.74 14.48
C LYS A 152 1.66 -0.52 12.98
N GLU A 153 2.34 0.52 12.49
CA GLU A 153 2.44 0.77 11.06
C GLU A 153 3.39 -0.18 10.35
N ARG A 154 3.05 -0.51 9.10
CA ARG A 154 3.90 -1.26 8.19
C ARG A 154 3.72 -0.77 6.76
N SER A 155 4.80 -0.79 5.98
CA SER A 155 4.74 -0.58 4.54
C SER A 155 4.25 -1.86 3.83
N ILE A 156 3.48 -1.70 2.75
CA ILE A 156 3.17 -2.82 1.86
C ILE A 156 4.40 -3.35 1.13
N TYR A 157 5.40 -2.50 0.89
CA TYR A 157 6.65 -2.85 0.23
C TYR A 157 7.51 -3.74 1.13
N PHE A 158 8.21 -4.70 0.54
CA PHE A 158 9.02 -5.63 1.33
C PHE A 158 10.24 -5.00 2.00
N GLN A 159 10.81 -3.97 1.36
CA GLN A 159 11.94 -3.18 1.89
C GLN A 159 11.89 -1.75 1.35
N PRO A 160 12.63 -0.80 1.96
CA PRO A 160 12.73 0.57 1.44
C PRO A 160 13.31 0.62 0.02
N PRO A 161 12.88 1.58 -0.84
CA PRO A 161 13.41 1.71 -2.20
C PRO A 161 14.94 1.89 -2.26
N SER A 162 15.51 2.60 -1.30
CA SER A 162 16.96 2.87 -1.21
C SER A 162 17.83 1.62 -0.97
N PHE A 163 17.23 0.46 -0.69
CA PHE A 163 17.96 -0.80 -0.55
C PHE A 163 18.19 -1.51 -1.88
N TYR A 164 17.53 -1.04 -2.95
CA TYR A 164 17.79 -1.52 -4.30
C TYR A 164 18.86 -0.64 -4.96
N VAL A 165 19.67 -1.27 -5.81
CA VAL A 165 20.63 -0.57 -6.67
C VAL A 165 19.99 -0.31 -8.03
N SER A 166 20.48 0.67 -8.78
CA SER A 166 20.01 0.90 -10.14
C SER A 166 20.35 -0.30 -11.04
N ALA A 167 19.53 -0.56 -12.05
CA ALA A 167 19.82 -1.64 -13.00
C ALA A 167 21.09 -1.36 -13.84
N GLN A 168 21.43 -0.08 -14.01
CA GLN A 168 22.62 0.37 -14.73
C GLN A 168 23.92 0.09 -13.95
N ASP A 169 23.89 0.24 -12.62
CA ASP A 169 25.05 0.03 -11.76
C ASP A 169 25.25 -1.44 -11.38
N LEU A 170 24.18 -2.24 -11.43
CA LEU A 170 24.19 -3.65 -11.03
C LEU A 170 25.36 -4.48 -11.59
N PRO A 171 25.81 -4.32 -12.86
CA PRO A 171 26.91 -5.12 -13.41
C PRO A 171 28.27 -4.86 -12.73
N HIS A 172 28.49 -3.67 -12.19
CA HIS A 172 29.83 -3.23 -11.73
C HIS A 172 29.90 -2.73 -10.30
N ILE A 173 28.75 -2.47 -9.65
CA ILE A 173 28.72 -1.98 -8.27
C ILE A 173 29.47 -2.93 -7.33
N GLU A 174 30.23 -2.35 -6.40
CA GLU A 174 30.97 -3.09 -5.39
C GLU A 174 30.01 -3.92 -4.53
N ASN A 175 30.39 -5.16 -4.18
CA ASN A 175 29.58 -6.10 -3.39
C ASN A 175 28.24 -6.51 -4.02
N GLY A 176 27.97 -6.14 -5.27
CA GLY A 176 26.73 -6.48 -5.97
C GLY A 176 25.48 -5.86 -5.34
N GLY A 177 24.32 -6.44 -5.60
CA GLY A 177 23.06 -5.89 -5.14
C GLY A 177 21.83 -6.52 -5.78
N VAL A 178 20.67 -5.95 -5.48
CA VAL A 178 19.40 -6.30 -6.12
C VAL A 178 18.89 -5.06 -6.85
N ALA A 179 18.69 -5.16 -8.16
CA ALA A 179 18.01 -4.12 -8.95
C ALA A 179 16.62 -4.58 -9.38
N VAL A 180 15.73 -3.63 -9.64
CA VAL A 180 14.37 -3.89 -10.12
C VAL A 180 14.09 -3.03 -11.34
N LEU A 181 13.87 -3.67 -12.49
CA LEU A 181 13.34 -3.00 -13.69
C LEU A 181 11.81 -3.04 -13.64
N THR A 182 11.19 -1.94 -13.24
CA THR A 182 9.72 -1.78 -13.20
C THR A 182 9.16 -1.38 -14.57
N GLY A 183 7.88 -1.65 -14.81
CA GLY A 183 7.22 -1.38 -16.09
C GLY A 183 7.84 -2.13 -17.28
N LYS A 184 8.64 -3.17 -17.04
CA LYS A 184 9.31 -3.97 -18.07
C LYS A 184 8.76 -5.38 -18.08
N LYS A 185 8.09 -5.76 -19.17
CA LYS A 185 7.61 -7.12 -19.38
C LYS A 185 8.61 -7.96 -20.19
N VAL A 186 8.95 -9.15 -19.70
CA VAL A 186 9.60 -10.20 -20.49
C VAL A 186 8.57 -10.82 -21.43
N VAL A 187 8.84 -10.80 -22.74
CA VAL A 187 7.93 -11.29 -23.78
C VAL A 187 8.43 -12.55 -24.49
N GLN A 188 9.72 -12.86 -24.36
CA GLN A 188 10.33 -14.06 -24.92
C GLN A 188 11.40 -14.59 -23.96
N LEU A 189 11.48 -15.91 -23.84
CA LEU A 189 12.52 -16.63 -23.10
C LEU A 189 13.15 -17.64 -24.07
N ASP A 190 14.44 -17.47 -24.34
CA ASP A 190 15.26 -18.43 -25.07
C ASP A 190 16.10 -19.23 -24.08
N VAL A 191 15.72 -20.50 -23.90
CA VAL A 191 16.37 -21.42 -22.95
C VAL A 191 17.68 -21.99 -23.49
N ARG A 192 17.89 -22.01 -24.81
CA ARG A 192 19.13 -22.53 -25.41
C ARG A 192 20.23 -21.50 -25.29
N ASP A 193 19.89 -20.24 -25.55
CA ASP A 193 20.84 -19.13 -25.58
C ASP A 193 20.92 -18.39 -24.23
N ASN A 194 20.22 -18.88 -23.20
CA ASN A 194 20.11 -18.28 -21.86
C ASN A 194 19.80 -16.78 -21.90
N MET A 195 18.73 -16.43 -22.61
CA MET A 195 18.40 -15.04 -22.92
C MET A 195 16.90 -14.77 -22.76
N VAL A 196 16.57 -13.57 -22.31
CA VAL A 196 15.21 -13.03 -22.39
C VAL A 196 15.14 -11.79 -23.28
N LYS A 197 13.98 -11.59 -23.91
CA LYS A 197 13.65 -10.34 -24.61
C LYS A 197 12.56 -9.60 -23.86
N LEU A 198 12.76 -8.30 -23.67
CA LEU A 198 11.78 -7.39 -23.10
C LEU A 198 10.85 -6.83 -24.18
N HIS A 199 9.69 -6.31 -23.77
CA HIS A 199 8.70 -5.73 -24.68
C HIS A 199 9.20 -4.52 -25.49
N ASP A 200 10.24 -3.83 -25.02
CA ASP A 200 10.89 -2.71 -25.71
C ASP A 200 12.00 -3.16 -26.67
N GLY A 201 12.21 -4.47 -26.82
CA GLY A 201 13.23 -5.06 -27.68
C GLY A 201 14.59 -5.30 -26.99
N SER A 202 14.80 -4.81 -25.77
CA SER A 202 16.02 -5.07 -25.00
C SER A 202 16.22 -6.56 -24.77
N GLN A 203 17.48 -7.01 -24.80
CA GLN A 203 17.86 -8.41 -24.60
C GLN A 203 18.76 -8.52 -23.38
N ILE A 204 18.49 -9.50 -22.53
CA ILE A 204 19.24 -9.74 -21.30
C ILE A 204 19.62 -11.22 -21.27
N THR A 205 20.91 -11.50 -21.22
CA THR A 205 21.42 -12.86 -20.99
C THR A 205 21.53 -13.15 -19.50
N TYR A 206 21.42 -14.42 -19.11
CA TYR A 206 21.46 -14.83 -17.70
C TYR A 206 22.30 -16.08 -17.47
N GLU A 207 22.80 -16.28 -16.25
CA GLU A 207 23.38 -17.58 -15.85
C GLU A 207 22.31 -18.48 -15.22
N LYS A 208 21.51 -17.92 -14.31
CA LYS A 208 20.42 -18.61 -13.63
C LYS A 208 19.15 -17.77 -13.68
N CYS A 209 18.04 -18.40 -14.04
CA CYS A 209 16.73 -17.75 -14.17
C CYS A 209 15.69 -18.36 -13.23
N LEU A 210 14.92 -17.51 -12.56
CA LEU A 210 13.70 -17.87 -11.83
C LEU A 210 12.48 -17.30 -12.53
N ILE A 211 11.49 -18.15 -12.83
CA ILE A 211 10.17 -17.71 -13.25
C ILE A 211 9.29 -17.55 -12.01
N ALA A 212 8.89 -16.32 -11.73
CA ALA A 212 8.08 -15.92 -10.58
C ALA A 212 6.93 -14.98 -11.00
N THR A 213 6.35 -15.23 -12.18
CA THR A 213 5.32 -14.40 -12.83
C THR A 213 3.97 -14.38 -12.12
N GLY A 214 3.77 -15.27 -11.15
CA GLY A 214 2.52 -15.35 -10.39
C GLY A 214 1.37 -15.87 -11.26
N GLY A 215 0.27 -15.11 -11.33
CA GLY A 215 -0.89 -15.53 -12.10
C GLY A 215 -1.85 -14.37 -12.38
N THR A 216 -2.63 -14.53 -13.44
CA THR A 216 -3.62 -13.57 -13.90
C THR A 216 -5.01 -13.95 -13.36
N PRO A 217 -5.80 -12.99 -12.84
CA PRO A 217 -7.17 -13.25 -12.43
C PRO A 217 -8.02 -13.83 -13.58
N ARG A 218 -8.90 -14.79 -13.26
CA ARG A 218 -9.88 -15.29 -14.23
C ARG A 218 -10.98 -14.26 -14.42
N SER A 219 -11.34 -14.01 -15.68
CA SER A 219 -12.56 -13.28 -16.02
C SER A 219 -13.78 -14.22 -15.95
N LEU A 220 -14.97 -13.64 -15.99
CA LEU A 220 -16.23 -14.39 -16.11
C LEU A 220 -16.68 -14.38 -17.56
N SER A 221 -17.07 -15.54 -18.08
CA SER A 221 -17.53 -15.68 -19.48
C SER A 221 -18.72 -14.78 -19.82
N ALA A 222 -19.61 -14.51 -18.85
CA ALA A 222 -20.70 -13.56 -19.01
C ALA A 222 -20.19 -12.13 -19.23
N ILE A 223 -19.15 -11.71 -18.51
CA ILE A 223 -18.53 -10.38 -18.67
C ILE A 223 -17.78 -10.29 -19.99
N ASP A 224 -17.04 -11.34 -20.37
CA ASP A 224 -16.29 -11.36 -21.63
C ASP A 224 -17.21 -11.24 -22.86
N ARG A 225 -18.43 -11.78 -22.78
CA ARG A 225 -19.45 -11.71 -23.84
C ARG A 225 -20.29 -10.44 -23.81
N ALA A 226 -20.26 -9.67 -22.71
CA ALA A 226 -21.13 -8.51 -22.51
C ALA A 226 -20.59 -7.20 -23.13
N GLY A 227 -19.43 -7.23 -23.78
CA GLY A 227 -18.87 -6.08 -24.50
C GLY A 227 -18.03 -5.14 -23.63
N ALA A 228 -17.50 -4.09 -24.26
CA ALA A 228 -16.49 -3.21 -23.68
C ALA A 228 -17.01 -2.36 -22.50
N GLU A 229 -18.27 -1.95 -22.53
CA GLU A 229 -18.88 -1.13 -21.46
C GLU A 229 -18.99 -1.90 -20.14
N VAL A 230 -19.47 -3.15 -20.18
CA VAL A 230 -19.55 -3.98 -18.97
C VAL A 230 -18.15 -4.30 -18.46
N LYS A 231 -17.21 -4.58 -19.37
CA LYS A 231 -15.82 -4.86 -19.03
C LYS A 231 -15.12 -3.68 -18.35
N SER A 232 -15.33 -2.44 -18.81
CA SER A 232 -14.71 -1.25 -18.21
C SER A 232 -15.23 -0.93 -16.80
N ARG A 233 -16.41 -1.44 -16.45
CA ARG A 233 -17.03 -1.31 -15.12
C ARG A 233 -16.77 -2.52 -14.20
N THR A 234 -15.94 -3.47 -14.64
CA THR A 234 -15.64 -4.70 -13.89
C THR A 234 -14.19 -4.71 -13.41
N THR A 235 -13.97 -4.78 -12.10
CA THR A 235 -12.62 -4.86 -11.50
C THR A 235 -12.23 -6.30 -11.20
N LEU A 236 -11.10 -6.76 -11.74
CA LEU A 236 -10.45 -8.02 -11.36
C LEU A 236 -9.37 -7.77 -10.30
N PHE A 237 -9.76 -7.81 -9.03
CA PHE A 237 -8.95 -7.32 -7.92
C PHE A 237 -7.66 -8.14 -7.67
N ARG A 238 -6.48 -7.53 -7.88
CA ARG A 238 -5.18 -8.21 -7.71
C ARG A 238 -4.00 -7.34 -7.27
N LYS A 239 -3.91 -6.12 -7.78
CA LYS A 239 -2.74 -5.21 -7.70
C LYS A 239 -3.08 -3.95 -6.90
N ILE A 240 -2.05 -3.14 -6.61
CA ILE A 240 -2.20 -1.81 -5.96
C ILE A 240 -3.14 -0.90 -6.77
N GLY A 241 -3.05 -0.94 -8.11
CA GLY A 241 -3.96 -0.17 -8.99
C GLY A 241 -5.43 -0.54 -8.79
N ASP A 242 -5.74 -1.81 -8.56
CA ASP A 242 -7.11 -2.27 -8.30
C ASP A 242 -7.61 -1.80 -6.93
N PHE A 243 -6.73 -1.80 -5.92
CA PHE A 243 -7.03 -1.22 -4.61
C PHE A 243 -7.37 0.27 -4.73
N ARG A 244 -6.52 1.06 -5.40
CA ARG A 244 -6.73 2.51 -5.57
C ARG A 244 -8.01 2.82 -6.34
N SER A 245 -8.26 2.11 -7.45
CA SER A 245 -9.47 2.32 -8.25
C SER A 245 -10.74 1.90 -7.51
N LEU A 246 -10.73 0.73 -6.85
CA LEU A 246 -11.89 0.25 -6.10
C LEU A 246 -12.18 1.09 -4.85
N GLU A 247 -11.14 1.59 -4.16
CA GLU A 247 -11.29 2.51 -3.04
C GLU A 247 -11.97 3.81 -3.50
N LYS A 248 -11.52 4.37 -4.63
CA LYS A 248 -12.16 5.56 -5.23
C LYS A 248 -13.62 5.28 -5.59
N ILE A 249 -13.90 4.18 -6.27
CA ILE A 249 -15.27 3.78 -6.64
C ILE A 249 -16.15 3.66 -5.40
N SER A 250 -15.65 3.06 -4.31
CA SER A 250 -16.40 2.87 -3.06
C SER A 250 -16.91 4.17 -2.42
N ARG A 251 -16.23 5.30 -2.67
CA ARG A 251 -16.65 6.62 -2.18
C ARG A 251 -17.62 7.35 -3.12
N GLU A 252 -17.70 6.93 -4.38
CA GLU A 252 -18.41 7.67 -5.43
C GLU A 252 -19.72 7.00 -5.85
N VAL A 253 -19.82 5.68 -5.78
CA VAL A 253 -20.99 4.93 -6.26
C VAL A 253 -21.86 4.42 -5.12
N LYS A 254 -23.14 4.22 -5.41
CA LYS A 254 -24.13 3.74 -4.42
C LYS A 254 -24.25 2.23 -4.31
N SER A 255 -23.70 1.48 -5.25
CA SER A 255 -23.79 0.02 -5.24
C SER A 255 -22.55 -0.59 -5.88
N ILE A 256 -21.96 -1.55 -5.17
CA ILE A 256 -20.87 -2.41 -5.65
C ILE A 256 -21.31 -3.86 -5.46
N THR A 257 -21.21 -4.66 -6.52
CA THR A 257 -21.53 -6.10 -6.49
C THR A 257 -20.25 -6.91 -6.59
N ILE A 258 -20.05 -7.83 -5.65
CA ILE A 258 -18.92 -8.77 -5.66
C ILE A 258 -19.42 -10.11 -6.18
N ILE A 259 -18.76 -10.63 -7.23
CA ILE A 259 -19.08 -11.94 -7.81
C ILE A 259 -17.98 -12.93 -7.44
N GLY A 260 -18.29 -13.83 -6.50
CA GLY A 260 -17.40 -14.90 -6.04
C GLY A 260 -17.30 -14.96 -4.51
N GLY A 261 -17.70 -16.09 -3.93
CA GLY A 261 -17.72 -16.33 -2.47
C GLY A 261 -16.46 -16.95 -1.88
N GLY A 262 -15.32 -16.85 -2.57
CA GLY A 262 -14.04 -17.30 -2.02
C GLY A 262 -13.49 -16.31 -0.98
N PHE A 263 -12.43 -16.70 -0.25
CA PHE A 263 -11.82 -15.87 0.81
C PHE A 263 -11.59 -14.41 0.39
N LEU A 264 -10.97 -14.16 -0.76
CA LEU A 264 -10.73 -12.80 -1.25
C LEU A 264 -12.02 -12.01 -1.47
N GLY A 265 -13.06 -12.63 -2.03
CA GLY A 265 -14.36 -11.99 -2.25
C GLY A 265 -15.04 -11.64 -0.93
N SER A 266 -14.99 -12.56 0.05
CA SER A 266 -15.53 -12.33 1.39
C SER A 266 -14.77 -11.24 2.16
N GLU A 267 -13.43 -11.21 2.07
CA GLU A 267 -12.61 -10.15 2.64
C GLU A 267 -13.02 -8.77 2.07
N LEU A 268 -13.15 -8.67 0.75
CA LEU A 268 -13.60 -7.44 0.08
C LEU A 268 -15.04 -7.07 0.47
N ALA A 269 -15.93 -8.05 0.65
CA ALA A 269 -17.31 -7.80 1.08
C ALA A 269 -17.34 -7.15 2.48
N CYS A 270 -16.56 -7.68 3.43
CA CYS A 270 -16.43 -7.09 4.76
C CYS A 270 -15.77 -5.71 4.71
N ALA A 271 -14.73 -5.55 3.89
CA ALA A 271 -14.00 -4.30 3.75
C ALA A 271 -14.87 -3.17 3.18
N LEU A 272 -15.60 -3.46 2.09
CA LEU A 272 -16.49 -2.51 1.43
C LEU A 272 -17.75 -2.24 2.25
N GLY A 273 -18.33 -3.25 2.91
CA GLY A 273 -19.50 -3.07 3.77
C GLY A 273 -19.25 -2.22 5.02
N ARG A 274 -17.99 -2.08 5.45
CA ARG A 274 -17.59 -1.17 6.53
C ARG A 274 -17.48 0.28 6.08
N LYS A 275 -17.13 0.53 4.82
CA LYS A 275 -17.05 1.90 4.29
C LYS A 275 -18.50 2.39 4.13
N ASP A 276 -18.88 3.43 4.87
CA ASP A 276 -20.20 4.04 4.75
C ASP A 276 -20.46 4.44 3.28
N ILE A 277 -21.51 3.86 2.68
CA ILE A 277 -22.02 4.16 1.32
C ILE A 277 -23.06 5.28 1.38
#